data_AF-A0A1A6HAB0-F1
#
_entry.id   AF-A0A1A6HAB0-F1
#
_cell.length_a   1.000
_cell.length_b   1.000
_cell.length_c   1.000
_cell.angle_alpha   90.00
_cell.angle_beta   90.00
_cell.angle_gamma   90.00
#
_symmetry.space_group_name_H-M   'P 1'
#
loop_
_entity.id
_entity.type
_entity.pdbx_description
1 polymer ?
#
loop_
_entity_poly.entity_id
_entity_poly.type
_entity_poly.pdbx_seq_one_letter_code
_entity_poly.pdbx_strand_id
1 'polypeptide(L)' 'MYVKSFSIQYSDQGVEWKSYRQKSSMVDKIFEGNSNTKGHVKNFFNPPIISRFIRIIPKTWNQSIALRLELFGCDIH' A
#
# COMPACT_ATOMS: atom_id res chain seq x y z
N MET A 1 2.58 10.29 -15.86
CA MET A 1 3.05 9.12 -15.08
C MET A 1 2.22 8.90 -13.82
N TYR A 2 1.92 7.64 -13.50
CA TYR A 2 1.21 7.22 -12.27
C TYR A 2 1.39 5.72 -12.02
N VAL A 3 1.27 5.27 -10.78
CA VAL A 3 1.29 3.84 -10.41
C VAL A 3 -0.10 3.22 -10.60
N LYS A 4 -0.15 2.10 -11.32
CA LYS A 4 -1.37 1.35 -11.66
C LYS A 4 -1.68 0.26 -10.64
N SER A 5 -0.65 -0.35 -10.05
CA SER A 5 -0.83 -1.32 -8.96
C SER A 5 0.37 -1.33 -8.03
N PHE A 6 0.13 -1.68 -6.76
CA PHE A 6 1.16 -1.74 -5.74
C PHE A 6 0.85 -2.81 -4.70
N SER A 7 1.85 -3.25 -3.94
CA SER A 7 1.68 -4.02 -2.71
C SER A 7 2.18 -3.22 -1.52
N ILE A 8 1.81 -3.63 -0.31
CA ILE A 8 2.24 -2.98 0.93
C ILE A 8 3.15 -3.90 1.73
N GLN A 9 4.20 -3.33 2.31
CA GLN A 9 4.97 -3.94 3.37
C GLN A 9 4.94 -3.04 4.60
N TYR A 10 5.02 -3.63 5.79
CA TYR A 10 5.00 -2.88 7.04
C TYR A 10 5.99 -3.47 8.05
N SER A 11 6.44 -2.62 8.98
CA SER A 11 7.41 -2.98 10.02
C SER A 11 7.22 -2.14 11.28
N ASP A 12 7.51 -2.73 12.42
CA ASP A 12 7.52 -2.03 13.71
C ASP A 12 8.87 -1.33 13.96
N GLN A 13 9.96 -1.91 13.46
CA GLN A 13 11.35 -1.46 13.71
C GLN A 13 12.05 -0.91 12.46
N GLY A 14 11.45 -1.08 11.27
CA GLY A 14 12.03 -0.64 9.99
C GLY A 14 13.08 -1.57 9.39
N VAL A 15 13.43 -2.67 10.08
CA VAL A 15 14.45 -3.65 9.63
C VAL A 15 13.79 -4.89 9.04
N GLU A 16 12.89 -5.53 9.79
CA GLU A 16 12.14 -6.71 9.34
C GLU A 16 10.80 -6.30 8.74
N TRP A 17 10.53 -6.70 7.51
CA TRP A 17 9.34 -6.28 6.77
C TRP A 17 8.37 -7.43 6.55
N LYS A 18 7.10 -7.18 6.89
CA LYS A 18 5.99 -8.11 6.66
C LYS A 18 5.19 -7.65 5.45
N SER A 19 4.93 -8.55 4.51
CA SER A 19 4.02 -8.25 3.40
C SER A 19 2.57 -8.24 3.85
N TYR A 20 1.80 -7.27 3.36
CA TYR A 20 0.36 -7.21 3.60
C TYR A 20 -0.37 -8.27 2.79
N ARG A 21 -1.24 -9.03 3.46
CA ARG A 21 -2.01 -10.13 2.88
C ARG A 21 -3.47 -10.00 3.30
N GLN A 22 -4.36 -10.43 2.42
CA GLN A 22 -5.78 -10.57 2.77
C GLN A 22 -5.96 -11.75 3.72
N LYS A 23 -7.02 -11.72 4.54
CA LYS A 23 -7.38 -12.84 5.42
C LYS A 23 -7.42 -14.14 4.60
N SER A 24 -6.82 -15.21 5.12
CA SER A 24 -6.65 -16.53 4.49
C SER A 24 -5.84 -16.60 3.18
N SER A 25 -5.18 -15.52 2.74
CA SER A 25 -4.29 -15.57 1.56
C SER A 25 -2.84 -15.82 1.98
N MET A 26 -2.17 -16.76 1.31
CA MET A 26 -0.71 -16.92 1.38
C MET A 26 0.04 -15.97 0.45
N VAL A 27 -0.68 -15.32 -0.47
CA VAL A 27 -0.12 -14.41 -1.47
C VAL A 27 -0.31 -12.97 -1.02
N ASP A 28 0.71 -12.15 -1.30
CA ASP A 28 0.72 -10.72 -1.05
C ASP A 28 -0.42 -10.02 -1.78
N LYS A 29 -1.13 -9.13 -1.09
CA LYS A 29 -2.25 -8.40 -1.69
C LYS A 29 -1.71 -7.38 -2.69
N ILE A 30 -2.22 -7.44 -3.91
CA ILE A 30 -2.08 -6.39 -4.91
C ILE A 30 -3.26 -5.43 -4.78
N PHE A 31 -2.94 -4.15 -4.59
CA PHE A 31 -3.90 -3.06 -4.61
C PHE A 31 -3.94 -2.44 -6.00
N GLU A 32 -5.14 -2.10 -6.43
CA GLU A 32 -5.35 -1.31 -7.64
C GLU A 32 -5.11 0.15 -7.32
N GLY A 33 -4.23 0.76 -8.11
CA GLY A 33 -3.87 2.17 -8.03
C GLY A 33 -4.65 3.00 -9.03
N ASN A 34 -4.02 4.06 -9.50
CA ASN A 34 -4.64 5.03 -10.37
C ASN A 34 -4.81 4.52 -11.81
N SER A 35 -5.92 4.93 -12.45
CA SER A 35 -6.12 4.81 -13.89
C SER A 35 -5.82 6.11 -14.66
N ASN A 36 -5.57 7.22 -13.95
CA ASN A 36 -5.24 8.53 -14.51
C ASN A 36 -4.35 9.36 -13.54
N THR A 37 -3.88 10.52 -13.99
CA THR A 37 -2.88 11.33 -13.26
C THR A 37 -3.42 12.19 -12.11
N LYS A 38 -4.72 12.50 -12.06
CA LYS A 38 -5.29 13.47 -11.10
C LYS A 38 -6.31 12.87 -10.12
N GLY A 39 -6.91 11.74 -10.47
CA GLY A 39 -7.91 11.08 -9.65
C GLY A 39 -7.32 10.53 -8.35
N HIS A 40 -8.20 10.29 -7.39
CA HIS A 40 -7.85 9.67 -6.12
C HIS A 40 -8.46 8.27 -6.07
N VAL A 41 -7.66 7.28 -5.66
CA VAL A 41 -8.13 5.91 -5.43
C VAL A 41 -7.90 5.58 -3.96
N LYS A 42 -8.97 5.26 -3.25
CA LYS A 42 -8.92 4.89 -1.83
C LYS A 42 -8.90 3.38 -1.69
N ASN A 43 -7.87 2.86 -1.04
CA ASN A 43 -7.72 1.45 -0.72
C ASN A 43 -7.85 1.23 0.79
N PHE A 44 -8.64 0.24 1.20
CA PHE A 44 -8.83 -0.10 2.61
C PHE A 44 -7.97 -1.31 3.00
N PHE A 45 -7.41 -1.24 4.21
CA PHE A 45 -6.70 -2.36 4.83
C PHE A 45 -7.68 -3.14 5.70
N ASN A 46 -8.05 -4.33 5.25
CA ASN A 46 -8.81 -5.32 6.01
C ASN A 46 -8.07 -6.67 5.97
N PRO A 47 -7.37 -7.06 7.07
CA PRO A 47 -7.34 -6.41 8.39
C PRO A 47 -6.55 -5.08 8.42
N PRO A 48 -6.79 -4.19 9.41
CA PRO A 48 -6.00 -2.97 9.57
C PRO A 48 -4.53 -3.27 9.87
N ILE A 49 -3.63 -2.37 9.48
CA ILE A 49 -2.19 -2.47 9.74
C ILE A 49 -1.86 -1.75 11.04
N ILE A 50 -1.24 -2.47 11.98
CA ILE A 50 -0.67 -1.90 13.20
C ILE A 50 0.85 -1.93 13.02
N SER A 51 1.45 -0.76 12.77
CA SER A 51 2.90 -0.64 12.57
C SER A 51 3.36 0.81 12.58
N ARG A 52 4.65 1.06 12.78
CA ARG A 52 5.25 2.39 12.65
C ARG A 52 5.69 2.72 11.23
N PHE A 53 6.13 1.72 10.46
CA PHE A 53 6.70 1.92 9.13
C PHE A 53 5.85 1.24 8.06
N ILE A 54 5.52 1.99 7.02
CA ILE A 54 4.77 1.51 5.85
C ILE A 54 5.61 1.74 4.60
N ARG A 55 5.69 0.73 3.73
CA ARG A 55 6.29 0.77 2.41
C ARG A 55 5.25 0.48 1.35
N ILE A 56 5.15 1.39 0.38
CA ILE A 56 4.43 1.16 -0.87
C ILE A 56 5.42 0.56 -1.88
N ILE A 57 5.10 -0.61 -2.43
CA ILE A 57 5.92 -1.30 -3.41
C ILE A 57 5.19 -1.27 -4.76
N PRO A 58 5.52 -0.34 -5.67
CA PRO A 58 4.92 -0.30 -7.01
C PRO A 58 5.15 -1.62 -7.76
N LYS A 59 4.11 -2.11 -8.44
CA LYS A 59 4.17 -3.34 -9.25
C LYS A 59 3.97 -3.05 -10.73
N THR A 60 3.06 -2.15 -11.06
CA THR A 60 2.86 -1.69 -12.44
C THR A 60 2.61 -0.19 -12.47
N TRP A 61 2.97 0.48 -13.56
CA TRP A 61 2.86 1.93 -13.72
C TRP A 61 2.60 2.32 -15.18
N ASN A 62 2.13 3.55 -15.38
CA ASN A 62 2.01 4.18 -16.68
C ASN A 62 3.13 5.22 -16.85
N GLN A 63 3.94 5.07 -17.90
CA GLN A 63 5.13 5.87 -18.24
C GLN A 63 6.27 5.81 -17.22
N SER A 64 6.04 6.20 -15.96
CA SER A 64 7.05 6.20 -14.90
C SER A 64 6.41 6.01 -13.53
N ILE A 65 7.22 5.69 -12.53
CA ILE A 65 6.76 5.51 -11.14
C ILE A 65 6.66 6.88 -10.47
N ALA A 66 5.43 7.35 -10.27
CA ALA A 66 5.13 8.57 -9.51
C ALA A 66 3.85 8.37 -8.69
N LEU A 67 3.86 8.86 -7.45
CA LEU A 67 2.79 8.69 -6.48
C LEU A 67 2.64 9.96 -5.63
N ARG A 68 1.40 10.31 -5.32
CA ARG A 68 1.00 11.16 -4.20
C ARG A 68 0.03 10.33 -3.36
N LEU A 69 0.29 10.20 -2.06
CA LEU A 69 -0.50 9.34 -1.18
C LEU A 69 -0.80 10.05 0.13
N GLU A 70 -1.84 9.56 0.79
CA GLU A 70 -2.29 9.97 2.12
C GLU A 70 -2.60 8.69 2.89
N LEU A 71 -2.18 8.60 4.16
CA LEU A 71 -2.46 7.45 5.02
C LEU A 71 -3.54 7.84 6.01
N PHE A 72 -4.54 6.97 6.16
CA PHE A 72 -5.64 7.16 7.09
C PHE A 72 -5.52 6.13 8.21
N GLY A 73 -5.58 6.61 9.45
CA GLY A 73 -5.53 5.78 10.65
C GLY A 73 -5.99 6.57 11.87
N CYS A 74 -5.94 5.91 13.03
CA CYS A 74 -6.15 6.50 14.33
C CYS A 74 -5.03 6.05 15.27
N ASP A 75 -4.85 6.76 16.38
CA ASP A 75 -3.99 6.28 17.44
C ASP A 75 -4.57 5.00 18.07
N ILE A 76 -3.69 4.17 18.60
CA ILE A 76 -4.04 2.89 19.26
C ILE A 76 -4.28 3.10 20.77
N HIS A 77 -4.30 4.37 21.22
CA HIS A 77 -4.45 4.77 22.62
C HIS A 77 -5.88 5.24 22.92
#